data_AF-A0A1H1VU43-F1
#
_entry.id   AF-A0A1H1VU43-F1
#
_cell.length_a   1.000
_cell.length_b   1.000
_cell.length_c   1.000
_cell.angle_alpha   90.00
_cell.angle_beta   90.00
_cell.angle_gamma   90.00
#
_symmetry.space_group_name_H-M   'P 1'
#
loop_
_entity.id
_entity.type
_entity.pdbx_description
1 polymer ?
#
loop_
_entity_poly.entity_id
_entity_poly.type
_entity_poly.pdbx_seq_one_letter_code
_entity_poly.pdbx_strand_id
1 'polypeptide(L)'
;MTHSTEPLTSDEHSDSKSALEARNPFLDCWLEAIASDTSLPPEALAVAKVMALSVGIGRASFTDWQRINASLGQERRDLKSLKIMSELQSKGYIDRNFYDGVGLRRYGWTLLIPEVNL
;
A
#
# COMPACT_ATOMS: atom_id res chain seq x y z
N MET A 1 28.92 -11.95 55.04
CA MET A 1 27.52 -11.78 54.62
C MET A 1 27.52 -11.33 53.18
N THR A 2 27.37 -12.26 52.26
CA THR A 2 27.30 -12.02 50.81
C THR A 2 25.84 -11.80 50.43
N HIS A 3 25.49 -10.61 49.93
CA HIS A 3 24.19 -10.35 49.33
C HIS A 3 24.24 -10.73 47.85
N SER A 4 23.38 -11.69 47.49
CA SER A 4 23.18 -12.22 46.15
C SER A 4 22.58 -11.17 45.21
N THR A 5 23.13 -11.14 44.00
CA THR A 5 22.59 -10.43 42.83
C THR A 5 21.40 -11.24 42.27
N GLU A 6 20.19 -10.69 42.31
CA GLU A 6 19.06 -11.19 41.51
C GLU A 6 19.02 -10.44 40.17
N PRO A 7 19.00 -11.14 39.02
CA PRO A 7 18.76 -10.49 37.74
C PRO A 7 17.23 -10.41 37.52
N LEU A 8 16.69 -9.19 37.62
CA LEU A 8 15.34 -8.88 37.14
C LEU A 8 15.32 -8.96 35.61
N THR A 9 15.00 -10.16 35.13
CA THR A 9 14.44 -10.39 33.79
C THR A 9 12.95 -10.10 33.89
N SER A 10 12.46 -9.15 33.10
CA SER A 10 11.04 -9.03 32.80
C SER A 10 10.92 -8.49 31.39
N ASP A 11 10.42 -9.36 30.52
CA ASP A 11 10.16 -9.17 29.11
C ASP A 11 9.15 -8.05 28.88
N GLU A 12 9.61 -6.88 28.44
CA GLU A 12 8.76 -5.89 27.78
C GLU A 12 8.88 -6.05 26.26
N HIS A 13 8.33 -7.13 25.72
CA HIS A 13 8.24 -7.40 24.28
C HIS A 13 6.83 -7.91 23.89
N SER A 14 5.78 -7.19 24.26
CA SER A 14 4.40 -7.65 23.94
C SER A 14 3.41 -6.59 23.42
N ASP A 15 3.83 -5.35 23.12
CA ASP A 15 2.92 -4.37 22.49
C ASP A 15 3.22 -4.08 21.02
N SER A 16 4.41 -4.45 20.52
CA SER A 16 4.83 -4.11 19.14
C SER A 16 4.27 -5.04 18.06
N LYS A 17 3.62 -6.16 18.41
CA LYS A 17 3.05 -7.10 17.43
C LYS A 17 1.66 -6.71 16.96
N SER A 18 0.83 -6.12 17.82
CA SER A 18 -0.55 -5.75 17.47
C SER A 18 -0.64 -4.63 16.43
N ALA A 19 0.34 -3.73 16.38
CA ALA A 19 0.37 -2.64 15.39
C ALA A 19 0.83 -3.11 13.99
N LEU A 20 1.64 -4.18 13.92
CA LEU A 20 2.15 -4.72 12.65
C LEU A 20 1.12 -5.61 11.93
N GLU A 21 0.15 -6.16 12.67
CA GLU A 21 -0.89 -7.05 12.15
C GLU A 21 -2.26 -6.37 12.00
N ALA A 22 -2.34 -5.04 12.08
CA ALA A 22 -3.58 -4.32 11.79
C ALA A 22 -3.91 -4.43 10.29
N ARG A 23 -4.50 -5.57 9.91
CA ARG A 23 -4.97 -5.87 8.57
C ARG A 23 -5.94 -4.76 8.17
N ASN A 24 -5.63 -4.05 7.10
CA ASN A 24 -6.44 -2.94 6.62
C ASN A 24 -7.56 -3.49 5.73
N PRO A 25 -8.81 -3.63 6.22
CA PRO A 25 -9.90 -4.27 5.47
C PRO A 25 -10.23 -3.50 4.18
N PHE A 26 -9.94 -2.19 4.14
CA PHE A 26 -10.10 -1.41 2.93
C PHE A 26 -9.17 -1.90 1.80
N LEU A 27 -7.95 -2.33 2.09
CA LEU A 27 -7.03 -2.83 1.06
C LEU A 27 -7.51 -4.16 0.48
N ASP A 28 -8.10 -5.02 1.31
CA ASP A 28 -8.69 -6.26 0.84
C ASP A 28 -9.85 -5.98 -0.13
N CYS A 29 -10.80 -5.11 0.26
CA CYS A 29 -11.90 -4.71 -0.61
C CYS A 29 -11.42 -4.02 -1.90
N TRP A 30 -10.38 -3.19 -1.80
CA TRP A 30 -9.81 -2.48 -2.95
C TRP A 30 -9.14 -3.45 -3.94
N LEU A 31 -8.37 -4.43 -3.45
CA LEU A 31 -7.77 -5.47 -4.28
C LEU A 31 -8.83 -6.37 -4.91
N GLU A 32 -9.90 -6.71 -4.19
CA GLU A 32 -11.02 -7.50 -4.70
C GLU A 32 -11.78 -6.75 -5.80
N ALA A 33 -12.03 -5.45 -5.62
CA ALA A 33 -12.68 -4.61 -6.62
C ALA A 33 -11.87 -4.51 -7.93
N ILE A 34 -10.53 -4.46 -7.84
CA ILE A 34 -9.64 -4.49 -9.01
C ILE A 34 -9.61 -5.88 -9.64
N ALA A 35 -9.52 -6.95 -8.84
CA ALA A 35 -9.49 -8.32 -9.33
C ALA A 35 -10.80 -8.70 -10.06
N SER A 36 -11.92 -8.10 -9.64
CA SER A 36 -13.25 -8.34 -10.22
C SER A 36 -13.56 -7.48 -11.44
N ASP A 37 -12.78 -6.42 -11.70
CA ASP A 37 -12.97 -5.58 -12.88
C ASP A 37 -12.33 -6.22 -14.13
N THR A 38 -13.17 -6.94 -14.88
CA THR A 38 -12.77 -7.63 -16.11
C THR A 38 -12.36 -6.70 -17.25
N SER A 39 -12.58 -5.39 -17.12
CA SER A 39 -12.17 -4.40 -18.12
C SER A 39 -10.78 -3.81 -17.84
N LEU A 40 -10.09 -4.24 -16.79
CA LEU A 40 -8.68 -3.92 -16.54
C LEU A 40 -7.75 -4.92 -17.23
N PRO A 41 -6.50 -4.54 -17.53
CA PRO A 41 -5.51 -5.47 -18.05
C PRO A 41 -5.17 -6.53 -16.98
N PRO A 42 -4.82 -7.77 -17.37
CA PRO A 42 -4.51 -8.84 -16.43
C PRO A 42 -3.42 -8.48 -15.40
N GLU A 43 -2.48 -7.62 -15.79
CA GLU A 43 -1.39 -7.16 -14.92
C GLU A 43 -1.79 -6.11 -13.89
N ALA A 44 -3.01 -5.55 -13.98
CA ALA A 44 -3.49 -4.54 -13.04
C ALA A 44 -3.45 -5.01 -11.59
N LEU A 45 -3.80 -6.27 -11.34
CA LEU A 45 -3.78 -6.85 -10.00
C LEU A 45 -2.35 -6.94 -9.42
N ALA A 46 -1.35 -7.23 -10.25
CA ALA A 46 0.04 -7.29 -9.81
C ALA A 46 0.55 -5.89 -9.40
N VAL A 47 0.25 -4.88 -10.22
CA VAL A 47 0.53 -3.47 -9.90
C VAL A 47 -0.19 -3.04 -8.63
N ALA A 48 -1.48 -3.37 -8.50
CA ALA A 48 -2.30 -3.03 -7.34
C ALA A 48 -1.74 -3.65 -6.04
N LYS A 49 -1.30 -4.91 -6.07
CA LYS A 49 -0.66 -5.55 -4.91
C LYS A 49 0.58 -4.79 -4.44
N VAL A 50 1.43 -4.35 -5.35
CA VAL A 50 2.61 -3.55 -4.99
C VAL A 50 2.20 -2.19 -4.41
N MET A 51 1.17 -1.54 -4.96
CA MET A 51 0.63 -0.30 -4.41
C MET A 51 0.09 -0.52 -2.98
N ALA A 52 -0.67 -1.60 -2.74
CA ALA A 52 -1.21 -1.95 -1.43
C ALA A 52 -0.10 -2.21 -0.40
N LEU A 53 0.97 -2.90 -0.79
CA LEU A 53 2.15 -3.11 0.06
C LEU A 53 2.93 -1.83 0.36
N SER A 54 2.75 -0.79 -0.47
CA SER A 54 3.38 0.52 -0.29
C SER A 54 2.49 1.50 0.48
N VAL A 55 1.38 1.02 1.08
CA VAL A 55 0.48 1.84 1.89
C VAL A 55 1.10 2.08 3.26
N GLY A 56 1.08 3.34 3.70
CA GLY A 56 1.37 3.71 5.07
C GLY A 56 0.14 3.53 5.96
N ILE A 57 -0.32 4.62 6.57
CA ILE A 57 -1.58 4.62 7.33
C ILE A 57 -2.75 4.99 6.41
N GLY A 58 -3.86 4.27 6.55
CA GLY A 58 -5.12 4.58 5.86
C GLY A 58 -5.13 4.11 4.41
N ARG A 59 -5.27 5.04 3.46
CA ARG A 59 -5.49 4.76 2.03
C ARG A 59 -4.42 5.36 1.11
N ALA A 60 -3.34 5.89 1.67
CA ALA A 60 -2.27 6.53 0.91
C ALA A 60 -1.16 5.53 0.61
N SER A 61 -0.93 5.27 -0.68
CA SER A 61 0.18 4.46 -1.20
C SER A 61 1.35 5.34 -1.63
N PHE A 62 2.51 5.16 -1.00
CA PHE A 62 3.70 5.97 -1.23
C PHE A 62 4.65 5.33 -2.25
N THR A 63 4.17 5.21 -3.49
CA THR A 63 4.94 4.60 -4.58
C THR A 63 4.85 5.39 -5.88
N ASP A 64 5.68 5.00 -6.84
CA ASP A 64 5.70 5.49 -8.21
C ASP A 64 5.85 4.30 -9.18
N TRP A 65 5.60 4.54 -10.47
CA TRP A 65 5.62 3.49 -11.48
C TRP A 65 6.99 2.81 -11.65
N GLN A 66 8.09 3.53 -11.37
CA GLN A 66 9.45 2.97 -11.48
C GLN A 66 9.74 2.01 -10.32
N ARG A 67 9.30 2.37 -9.11
CA ARG A 67 9.37 1.50 -7.93
C ARG A 67 8.50 0.27 -8.10
N ILE A 68 7.30 0.42 -8.69
CA ILE A 68 6.43 -0.71 -9.00
C ILE A 68 7.12 -1.67 -9.98
N ASN A 69 7.70 -1.17 -11.08
CA ASN A 69 8.46 -2.00 -12.01
C ASN A 69 9.57 -2.78 -11.29
N ALA A 70 10.36 -2.09 -10.45
CA ALA A 70 11.44 -2.72 -9.69
C ALA A 70 10.93 -3.83 -8.76
N SER A 71 9.80 -3.62 -8.07
CA SER A 71 9.16 -4.63 -7.23
C SER A 71 8.60 -5.82 -8.01
N LEU A 72 8.23 -5.63 -9.28
CA LEU A 72 7.77 -6.69 -10.18
C LEU A 72 8.92 -7.40 -10.92
N GLY A 73 10.20 -7.04 -10.64
CA GLY A 73 11.36 -7.58 -11.36
C GLY A 73 11.45 -7.13 -12.82
N GLN A 74 10.77 -6.05 -13.18
CA GLN A 74 10.74 -5.48 -14.53
C GLN A 74 11.80 -4.39 -14.71
N GLU A 75 12.09 -4.02 -15.96
CA GLU A 75 12.97 -2.90 -16.24
C GLU A 75 12.41 -1.60 -15.62
N ARG A 76 13.22 -0.92 -14.82
CA ARG A 76 12.78 0.25 -14.05
C ARG A 76 12.15 1.36 -14.91
N ARG A 77 12.63 1.54 -16.15
CA ARG A 77 12.16 2.58 -17.07
C ARG A 77 11.05 2.14 -18.03
N ASP A 78 10.58 0.89 -17.93
CA ASP A 78 9.46 0.42 -18.72
C ASP A 78 8.19 1.21 -18.39
N LEU A 79 7.46 1.67 -19.41
CA LEU A 79 6.23 2.42 -19.23
C LEU A 79 5.01 1.53 -18.91
N LYS A 80 5.17 0.20 -18.82
CA LYS A 80 4.07 -0.74 -18.55
C LYS A 80 3.29 -0.40 -17.29
N SER A 81 3.96 -0.28 -16.13
CA SER A 81 3.28 0.08 -14.88
C SER A 81 2.69 1.49 -14.93
N LEU A 82 3.32 2.44 -15.63
CA LEU A 82 2.77 3.79 -15.80
C LEU A 82 1.44 3.76 -16.56
N LYS A 83 1.34 2.97 -17.63
CA LYS A 83 0.11 2.79 -18.40
C LYS A 83 -0.99 2.16 -17.54
N ILE A 84 -0.67 1.09 -16.82
CA ILE A 84 -1.62 0.42 -15.91
C ILE A 84 -2.10 1.39 -14.82
N MET A 85 -1.20 2.16 -14.21
CA MET A 85 -1.59 3.17 -13.22
C MET A 85 -2.49 4.25 -13.83
N SER A 86 -2.26 4.65 -15.08
CA SER A 86 -3.12 5.60 -15.79
C SER A 86 -4.53 5.03 -16.00
N GLU A 87 -4.64 3.74 -16.29
CA GLU A 87 -5.94 3.05 -16.40
C GLU A 87 -6.65 2.94 -15.05
N LEU A 88 -5.94 2.52 -13.99
CA LEU A 88 -6.48 2.52 -12.63
C LEU A 88 -6.98 3.90 -12.21
N GLN A 89 -6.26 4.96 -12.58
CA GLN A 89 -6.69 6.33 -12.31
C GLN A 89 -7.95 6.70 -13.11
N SER A 90 -7.98 6.39 -14.41
CA SER A 90 -9.12 6.71 -15.27
C SER A 90 -10.42 6.04 -14.82
N LYS A 91 -10.31 4.89 -14.14
CA LYS A 91 -11.44 4.15 -13.56
C LYS A 91 -11.76 4.52 -12.12
N GLY A 92 -11.01 5.44 -11.53
CA GLY A 92 -11.24 5.91 -10.17
C GLY A 92 -10.79 4.94 -9.08
N TYR A 93 -9.87 4.00 -9.37
CA TYR A 93 -9.27 3.14 -8.33
C TYR A 93 -8.14 3.83 -7.58
N ILE A 94 -7.49 4.81 -8.22
CA ILE A 94 -6.46 5.63 -7.61
C ILE A 94 -6.65 7.09 -8.00
N ASP A 95 -6.23 7.99 -7.13
CA ASP A 95 -6.05 9.40 -7.46
C ASP A 95 -4.72 9.91 -6.91
N ARG A 96 -4.22 11.03 -7.45
CA ARG A 96 -2.99 11.64 -6.95
C ARG A 96 -3.22 12.09 -5.51
N ASN A 97 -2.40 11.60 -4.58
CA ASN A 97 -2.47 12.09 -3.22
C ASN A 97 -1.78 13.45 -3.11
N PHE A 98 -2.53 14.46 -2.68
CA PHE A 98 -2.05 15.83 -2.45
C PHE A 98 -1.73 16.11 -0.98
N TYR A 99 -1.92 15.14 -0.08
CA TYR A 99 -1.88 15.37 1.35
C TYR A 99 -0.64 14.75 2.01
N ASP A 100 0.29 15.62 2.43
CA ASP A 100 1.39 15.31 3.35
C ASP A 100 1.19 15.96 4.73
N GLY A 101 0.02 16.55 5.00
CA GLY A 101 -0.27 17.29 6.23
C GLY A 101 0.40 18.67 6.34
N VAL A 102 1.23 19.06 5.37
CA VAL A 102 1.96 20.35 5.34
C VAL A 102 1.75 21.11 4.00
N GLY A 103 0.99 20.52 3.07
CA GLY A 103 0.38 21.21 1.93
C GLY A 103 1.31 21.45 0.74
N LEU A 104 2.49 20.83 0.66
CA LEU A 104 3.49 21.25 -0.33
C LEU A 104 4.08 20.15 -1.22
N ARG A 105 3.84 18.85 -1.00
CA ARG A 105 4.40 17.82 -1.89
C ARG A 105 3.42 16.72 -2.28
N ARG A 106 3.33 16.48 -3.59
CA ARG A 106 2.61 15.35 -4.22
C ARG A 106 3.35 14.05 -3.90
N TYR A 107 2.97 13.36 -2.83
CA TYR A 107 3.54 12.06 -2.49
C TYR A 107 2.49 10.96 -2.60
N GLY A 108 2.62 10.17 -3.65
CA GLY A 108 1.91 8.90 -3.79
C GLY A 108 0.50 9.01 -4.37
N TRP A 109 -0.33 8.06 -3.96
CA TRP A 109 -1.64 7.77 -4.54
C TRP A 109 -2.65 7.49 -3.45
N THR A 110 -3.81 8.14 -3.54
CA THR A 110 -4.98 7.78 -2.73
C THR A 110 -5.65 6.60 -3.40
N LEU A 111 -5.87 5.53 -2.64
CA LEU A 111 -6.60 4.35 -3.10
C LEU A 111 -8.10 4.57 -2.89
N LEU A 112 -8.90 4.24 -3.89
CA LEU A 112 -10.33 4.53 -3.99
C LEU A 112 -11.08 3.28 -4.47
N ILE A 113 -12.29 3.07 -3.95
CA ILE A 113 -13.24 2.07 -4.49
C ILE A 113 -14.29 2.86 -5.26
N PRO A 114 -14.43 2.66 -6.59
CA PRO A 114 -15.44 3.36 -7.38
C PRO A 114 -16.85 3.09 -6.83
N GLU A 115 -17.69 4.12 -6.74
CA GLU A 115 -19.07 4.02 -6.19
C GLU A 115 -20.04 3.22 -7.08
N VAL A 116 -19.56 2.60 -8.15
CA VAL A 116 -20.41 2.07 -9.24
C VAL A 116 -21.07 0.71 -8.89
N ASN A 117 -20.90 0.18 -7.67
CA ASN A 117 -21.52 -1.08 -7.24
C ASN A 117 -22.00 -1.04 -5.77
N LEU A 118 -22.89 -0.08 -5.44
CA LEU A 118 -23.79 -0.21 -4.30
C LEU A 118 -25.22 -0.44 -4.79
#